data_AF-A0A660M6U7-F1
#
_entry.id   AF-A0A660M6U7-F1
#
_cell.length_a   1.000
_cell.length_b   1.000
_cell.length_c   1.000
_cell.angle_alpha   90.00
_cell.angle_beta   90.00
_cell.angle_gamma   90.00
#
_symmetry.space_group_name_H-M   'P 1'
#
loop_
_entity.id
_entity.type
_entity.pdbx_description
1 polymer ?
#
loop_
_entity_poly.entity_id
_entity_poly.type
_entity_poly.pdbx_seq_one_letter_code
_entity_poly.pdbx_strand_id
1 'polypeptide(L)' 'IYEVLGTSREIQKMIIGGNTSNEIQDQAVAEGMTTMLTDGLIKAIRGNTTVEEVLRVTKE' A
#
# COMPACT_ATOMS: atom_id res chain seq x y z
N ILE A 1 6.40 9.50 0.46
CA ILE A 1 5.21 8.62 0.61
C ILE A 1 5.76 7.23 0.79
N TYR A 2 5.25 6.45 1.75
CA TYR A 2 5.80 5.13 2.05
C TYR A 2 4.70 4.08 2.08
N GLU A 3 5.02 2.91 1.56
CA GLU A 3 4.22 1.70 1.67
C GLU A 3 5.12 0.61 2.26
N VAL A 4 4.61 -0.07 3.27
CA VAL A 4 5.38 -1.07 4.02
C VAL A 4 4.56 -2.35 4.09
N LEU A 5 5.03 -3.36 3.36
CA LEU A 5 4.45 -4.70 3.40
C LEU A 5 5.00 -5.46 4.61
N GLY A 6 4.12 -5.74 5.57
CA GLY A 6 4.43 -6.64 6.69
C GLY A 6 4.52 -8.09 6.20
N THR A 7 5.61 -8.77 6.48
CA THR A 7 5.78 -10.20 6.14
C THR A 7 5.14 -11.08 7.22
N SER A 8 3.81 -11.11 7.22
CA SER A 8 3.05 -12.03 8.08
C SER A 8 3.15 -13.48 7.59
N ARG A 9 2.73 -14.44 8.41
CA ARG A 9 2.71 -15.86 8.02
C ARG A 9 1.76 -16.12 6.85
N GLU A 10 0.66 -15.38 6.75
CA GLU A 10 -0.29 -15.53 5.64
C GLU A 10 0.29 -14.97 4.34
N ILE A 11 0.91 -13.79 4.38
CA ILE A 11 1.63 -13.22 3.24
C ILE A 11 2.75 -14.17 2.76
N GLN A 12 3.51 -14.77 3.68
CA GLN A 12 4.55 -15.75 3.32
C GLN A 12 3.97 -16.99 2.63
N LYS A 13 2.83 -17.51 3.09
CA LYS A 13 2.15 -18.64 2.43
C LYS A 13 1.68 -18.26 1.03
N MET A 14 1.13 -17.06 0.85
CA MET A 14 0.65 -16.58 -0.44
C MET A 14 1.81 -16.39 -1.44
N ILE A 15 2.95 -15.89 -0.98
CA ILE A 15 4.18 -15.80 -1.78
C ILE A 15 4.64 -17.19 -2.24
N ILE A 16 4.67 -18.17 -1.34
CA ILE A 16 5.05 -19.55 -1.67
C ILE A 16 4.00 -20.22 -2.58
N GLY A 17 2.73 -19.91 -2.37
CA GLY A 17 1.59 -20.42 -3.13
C GLY A 17 1.49 -19.87 -4.56
N GLY A 18 2.30 -18.86 -4.92
CA GLY A 18 2.26 -18.25 -6.25
C GLY A 18 1.02 -17.38 -6.48
N ASN A 19 0.44 -16.83 -5.41
CA ASN A 19 -0.65 -15.87 -5.50
C ASN A 19 -0.24 -14.62 -6.28
N THR A 20 -1.22 -13.96 -6.88
CA THR A 20 -0.98 -12.73 -7.63
C THR A 20 -0.62 -11.59 -6.68
N SER A 21 0.13 -10.59 -7.19
CA SER A 21 0.47 -9.40 -6.41
C SER A 21 -0.76 -8.68 -5.85
N ASN A 22 -1.88 -8.68 -6.59
CA ASN A 22 -3.14 -8.07 -6.14
C ASN A 22 -3.71 -8.80 -4.92
N GLU A 23 -3.73 -10.13 -4.94
CA GLU A 23 -4.20 -10.92 -3.80
C GLU A 23 -3.33 -10.71 -2.56
N ILE A 24 -2.01 -10.60 -2.74
CA ILE A 24 -1.07 -10.32 -1.65
C ILE A 24 -1.29 -8.89 -1.12
N GLN A 25 -1.55 -7.92 -2.00
CA GLN A 25 -1.85 -6.54 -1.63
C GLN A 25 -3.16 -6.44 -0.85
N ASP A 26 -4.22 -7.11 -1.31
CA ASP A 26 -5.52 -7.15 -0.63
C ASP A 26 -5.40 -7.73 0.78
N GLN A 27 -4.67 -8.85 0.92
CA GLN A 27 -4.39 -9.45 2.22
C GLN A 27 -3.58 -8.50 3.11
N ALA A 28 -2.56 -7.84 2.56
CA ALA A 28 -1.74 -6.90 3.32
C ALA A 28 -2.54 -5.68 3.79
N VAL A 29 -3.43 -5.14 2.95
CA VAL A 29 -4.35 -4.05 3.33
C VAL A 29 -5.30 -4.51 4.43
N ALA A 30 -5.84 -5.73 4.34
CA ALA A 30 -6.67 -6.32 5.39
C ALA A 30 -5.92 -6.48 6.73
N GLU A 31 -4.60 -6.72 6.68
CA GLU A 31 -3.71 -6.79 7.84
C GLU A 31 -3.24 -5.42 8.36
N GLY A 32 -3.70 -4.32 7.76
CA GLY A 32 -3.40 -2.96 8.19
C GLY A 32 -2.27 -2.26 7.42
N MET A 33 -1.84 -2.81 6.29
CA MET A 33 -0.94 -2.11 5.38
C MET A 33 -1.63 -0.83 4.86
N THR A 34 -0.94 0.30 5.01
CA THR A 34 -1.36 1.56 4.39
C THR A 34 -0.72 1.67 3.01
N THR A 35 -1.56 1.80 1.98
CA THR A 35 -1.06 1.98 0.60
C THR A 35 -0.40 3.34 0.43
N MET A 36 0.50 3.46 -0.55
CA MET A 36 1.10 4.76 -0.89
C MET A 36 0.05 5.84 -1.18
N LEU A 37 -1.05 5.49 -1.85
CA LEU A 37 -2.15 6.41 -2.13
C LEU A 37 -2.76 6.95 -0.83
N THR A 38 -3.04 6.07 0.13
CA THR A 38 -3.67 6.44 1.39
C THR A 38 -2.73 7.31 2.24
N ASP A 39 -1.45 6.94 2.35
CA ASP A 39 -0.43 7.75 3.04
C ASP A 39 -0.24 9.11 2.36
N GLY A 40 -0.26 9.15 1.03
CA GLY A 40 -0.19 10.37 0.23
C GLY A 40 -1.36 11.30 0.52
N LEU A 41 -2.59 10.79 0.51
CA LEU A 41 -3.80 11.56 0.82
C LEU A 41 -3.78 12.10 2.25
N ILE A 42 -3.36 11.29 3.24
CA ILE A 42 -3.21 11.74 4.63
C ILE A 42 -2.21 12.90 4.72
N LYS A 43 -1.08 12.82 3.98
CA LYS A 43 -0.09 13.90 3.92
C LYS A 43 -0.60 15.14 3.20
N ALA A 44 -1.45 14.97 2.19
CA ALA A 44 -2.07 16.10 1.48
C ALA A 44 -3.02 16.87 2.40
N ILE A 45 -3.86 16.15 3.17
CA ILE A 45 -4.76 16.76 4.16
C ILE A 45 -3.97 17.53 5.24
N ARG A 46 -2.79 17.02 5.63
CA ARG A 46 -1.90 17.68 6.60
C ARG A 46 -1.14 18.87 6.03
N GLY A 47 -1.25 19.15 4.72
CA GLY A 47 -0.55 20.24 4.05
C GLY A 47 0.91 19.94 3.72
N ASN A 48 1.36 18.69 3.83
CA ASN A 48 2.74 18.30 3.56
C ASN A 48 2.99 17.99 2.07
N THR A 49 1.94 17.77 1.29
CA THR A 49 1.99 17.53 -0.17
C THR A 49 0.67 18.00 -0.81
N THR A 50 0.56 17.94 -2.14
CA THR A 50 -0.66 18.28 -2.87
C THR A 50 -1.35 17.02 -3.38
N VAL A 51 -2.67 17.06 -3.54
CA VAL A 51 -3.44 15.94 -4.13
C VAL A 51 -2.92 15.61 -5.53
N GLU A 52 -2.53 16.64 -6.30
CA GLU A 52 -1.94 16.48 -7.63
C GLU A 52 -0.61 15.70 -7.60
N GLU A 53 0.26 16.02 -6.63
CA GLU A 53 1.53 15.32 -6.45
C GLU A 53 1.32 13.86 -6.05
N VAL A 54 0.35 13.59 -5.18
CA VAL A 54 -0.01 12.22 -4.78
C VAL A 54 -0.47 11.43 -6.01
N LEU A 55 -1.43 11.95 -6.77
CA LEU A 55 -1.96 11.29 -7.98
C LEU A 55 -0.90 11.09 -9.07
N ARG A 56 0.12 11.96 -9.14
CA ARG A 56 1.24 11.82 -10.06
C ARG A 56 2.17 10.67 -9.68
N VAL A 57 2.39 10.46 -8.39
CA VAL A 57 3.40 9.53 -7.85
C VAL A 57 2.83 8.14 -7.59
N THR A 58 1.52 8.01 -7.33
CA THR A 58 0.87 6.72 -7.02
C THR A 58 0.18 6.09 -8.23
N LYS A 59 0.60 6.42 -9.46
CA LYS A 59 0.11 5.72 -10.66
C LYS A 59 0.54 4.25 -10.61
N GLU A 60 -0.38 3.39 -10.20
CA GLU A 60 -0.41 1.96 -10.54
C GLU A 60 -0.72 1.77 -12.04
#